data_AF-A0A943F5K4-F1
#
_entry.id   AF-A0A943F5K4-F1
#
_cell.length_a   1.000
_cell.length_b   1.000
_cell.length_c   1.000
_cell.angle_alpha   90.00
_cell.angle_beta   90.00
_cell.angle_gamma   90.00
#
_symmetry.space_group_name_H-M   'P 1'
#
loop_
_entity.id
_entity.type
_entity.pdbx_description
1 polymer ?
#
loop_
_entity_poly.entity_id
_entity_poly.type
_entity_poly.pdbx_seq_one_letter_code
_entity_poly.pdbx_strand_id
1 'polypeptide(L)'
;MELYQEILRHILADEKIQVSFPELTNSDSTKIVELECYRALRKIKAILEDDSLEDSECFYRIEEIVCVFEELGSDCGSRHDFG
;
A
#
# COMPACT_ATOMS: atom_id res chain seq x y z
N MET A 1 24.06 -14.95 -16.51
CA MET A 1 24.06 -13.53 -16.89
C MET A 1 25.33 -13.27 -17.70
N GLU A 2 25.35 -12.27 -18.57
CA GLU A 2 26.58 -11.84 -19.24
C GLU A 2 27.52 -11.17 -18.22
N LEU A 3 28.85 -11.30 -18.37
CA LEU A 3 29.86 -10.76 -17.44
C LEU A 3 29.64 -9.26 -17.12
N TYR A 4 29.17 -8.49 -18.10
CA TYR A 4 28.81 -7.08 -17.95
C TYR A 4 27.76 -6.83 -16.85
N GLN A 5 26.72 -7.66 -16.77
CA GLN A 5 25.64 -7.52 -15.78
C GLN A 5 26.12 -7.87 -14.36
N GLU A 6 27.04 -8.82 -14.23
CA GLU A 6 27.62 -9.23 -12.96
C GLU A 6 28.50 -8.13 -12.37
N ILE A 7 29.34 -7.50 -13.20
CA ILE A 7 30.17 -6.36 -12.81
C ILE A 7 29.31 -5.17 -12.38
N LEU A 8 28.27 -4.84 -13.16
CA LEU A 8 27.34 -3.76 -12.84
C LEU A 8 26.63 -4.00 -11.51
N ARG A 9 26.13 -5.21 -11.27
CA ARG A 9 25.46 -5.56 -10.01
C ARG A 9 26.39 -5.40 -8.81
N HIS A 10 27.64 -5.84 -8.92
CA HIS A 10 28.60 -5.74 -7.83
C HIS A 10 28.93 -4.27 -7.48
N ILE A 11 29.14 -3.43 -8.50
CA ILE A 11 29.41 -2.00 -8.29
C ILE A 11 28.19 -1.30 -7.68
N LEU A 12 27.00 -1.55 -8.20
CA LEU A 12 25.78 -0.86 -7.77
C LEU A 12 25.25 -1.32 -6.40
N ALA A 13 25.66 -2.49 -5.91
CA ALA A 13 25.16 -3.05 -4.64
C ALA A 13 25.53 -2.19 -3.43
N ASP A 14 26.68 -1.52 -3.48
CA ASP A 14 27.20 -0.71 -2.37
C ASP A 14 26.98 0.79 -2.58
N GLU A 15 26.38 1.18 -3.71
CA GLU A 15 26.15 2.58 -4.05
C GLU A 15 24.88 3.15 -3.41
N LYS A 16 24.98 4.39 -2.94
CA LYS A 16 23.82 5.09 -2.40
C LYS A 16 22.91 5.55 -3.54
N ILE A 17 21.75 4.91 -3.66
CA ILE A 17 20.71 5.35 -4.59
C ILE A 17 19.95 6.54 -3.98
N GLN A 18 19.93 7.67 -4.69
CA GLN A 18 19.09 8.81 -4.37
C GLN A 18 18.05 9.01 -5.48
N VAL A 19 16.77 8.97 -5.11
CA VAL A 19 15.65 9.27 -6.01
C VAL A 19 15.15 10.67 -5.69
N SER A 20 15.01 11.51 -6.71
CA SER A 20 14.40 12.84 -6.59
C SER A 20 13.23 12.97 -7.55
N PHE A 21 12.20 13.71 -7.12
CA PHE A 21 11.02 14.02 -7.92
C PHE A 21 11.00 15.54 -8.15
N PRO A 22 11.84 16.08 -9.06
CA PRO A 22 12.05 17.52 -9.19
C PRO A 22 10.80 18.29 -9.63
N GLU A 23 9.85 17.62 -10.29
CA GLU A 23 8.59 18.21 -10.74
C GLU A 23 7.46 18.06 -9.71
N LEU A 24 7.67 17.28 -8.64
CA LEU A 24 6.65 17.08 -7.60
C LEU A 24 6.70 18.25 -6.62
N THR A 25 5.70 19.12 -6.67
CA THR A 25 5.57 20.21 -5.70
C THR A 25 4.94 19.70 -4.40
N ASN A 26 5.16 20.42 -3.29
CA ASN A 26 4.51 20.10 -2.00
C ASN A 26 2.97 20.09 -2.10
N SER A 27 2.39 20.92 -2.98
CA SER A 27 0.95 20.90 -3.21
C SER A 27 0.47 19.67 -3.95
N ASP A 28 1.31 19.07 -4.80
CA ASP A 28 0.97 17.85 -5.53
C ASP A 28 1.03 16.63 -4.60
N SER A 29 2.04 16.54 -3.72
CA SER A 29 2.13 15.46 -2.74
C SER A 29 0.93 15.45 -1.78
N THR A 30 0.51 16.62 -1.28
CA THR A 30 -0.66 16.70 -0.39
C THR A 30 -1.93 16.26 -1.10
N LYS A 31 -2.16 16.73 -2.34
CA LYS A 31 -3.33 16.33 -3.14
C LYS A 31 -3.34 14.83 -3.45
N ILE A 32 -2.18 14.25 -3.74
CA ILE A 32 -2.05 12.81 -3.98
C ILE A 32 -2.47 12.04 -2.73
N VAL A 33 -1.94 12.41 -1.56
CA VAL A 33 -2.31 11.77 -0.29
C VAL A 33 -3.81 11.93 0.01
N GLU A 34 -4.36 13.14 -0.14
CA GLU A 34 -5.79 13.39 0.08
C GLU A 34 -6.67 12.54 -0.85
N LEU A 35 -6.31 12.43 -2.13
CA LEU A 35 -7.05 11.65 -3.11
C LEU A 35 -7.00 10.14 -2.78
N GLU A 36 -5.83 9.62 -2.42
CA GLU A 36 -5.67 8.21 -2.02
C GLU A 36 -6.41 7.90 -0.73
N CYS A 37 -6.34 8.77 0.29
CA CYS A 37 -7.15 8.64 1.51
C CYS A 37 -8.64 8.63 1.20
N TYR A 38 -9.12 9.53 0.33
CA TYR A 38 -10.53 9.56 -0.06
C TYR A 38 -10.96 8.27 -0.79
N ARG A 39 -10.12 7.75 -1.68
CA ARG A 39 -10.36 6.47 -2.36
C ARG A 39 -10.46 5.31 -1.38
N ALA A 40 -9.54 5.23 -0.41
CA ALA A 40 -9.58 4.21 0.63
C ALA A 40 -10.83 4.30 1.49
N LEU A 41 -11.22 5.50 1.94
CA LEU A 41 -12.47 5.71 2.68
C LEU A 41 -13.70 5.23 1.89
N ARG A 42 -13.72 5.45 0.57
CA ARG A 42 -14.79 4.93 -0.29
C ARG A 42 -14.80 3.40 -0.38
N LYS A 43 -13.63 2.76 -0.46
CA LYS A 43 -13.52 1.29 -0.44
C LYS A 43 -14.01 0.71 0.90
N ILE A 44 -13.53 1.26 2.02
CA ILE A 44 -13.95 0.86 3.37
C ILE A 44 -15.46 1.02 3.52
N LYS A 45 -16.01 2.16 3.09
CA LYS A 45 -17.45 2.38 3.12
C LYS A 45 -18.22 1.31 2.33
N ALA A 46 -17.77 0.96 1.12
CA ALA A 46 -18.42 -0.06 0.31
C ALA A 46 -18.38 -1.45 0.97
N ILE A 47 -17.26 -1.81 1.62
CA ILE A 47 -17.12 -3.05 2.40
C ILE A 47 -18.13 -3.07 3.56
N LEU A 48 -18.29 -1.93 4.25
CA LEU A 48 -19.21 -1.79 5.39
C LEU A 48 -20.70 -1.75 4.99
N GLU A 49 -21.03 -1.28 3.79
CA GLU A 49 -22.42 -1.17 3.30
C GLU A 49 -22.94 -2.46 2.64
N ASP A 50 -22.10 -3.48 2.47
CA ASP A 50 -22.48 -4.72 1.83
C ASP A 50 -23.08 -5.72 2.84
N ASP A 51 -24.40 -5.62 2.99
CA ASP A 51 -25.28 -6.42 3.85
C ASP A 51 -25.52 -7.86 3.35
N SER A 52 -24.83 -8.30 2.29
CA SER A 52 -25.04 -9.65 1.72
C SER A 52 -24.39 -10.79 2.51
N LEU A 53 -23.56 -10.49 3.51
CA LEU A 53 -22.85 -11.46 4.34
C LEU A 53 -23.50 -11.62 5.72
N GLU A 54 -23.55 -12.84 6.25
CA GLU A 54 -24.09 -13.10 7.59
C GLU A 54 -23.08 -12.70 8.69
N ASP A 55 -23.54 -12.44 9.93
CA ASP A 55 -22.69 -12.00 11.07
C ASP A 55 -21.44 -12.87 11.31
N SER A 56 -21.49 -14.16 10.94
CA SER A 56 -20.34 -15.07 11.04
C SER A 56 -19.18 -14.76 10.08
N GLU A 57 -19.43 -13.97 9.03
CA GLU A 57 -18.47 -13.56 8.00
C GLU A 57 -17.89 -12.17 8.27
N CYS A 58 -18.24 -11.53 9.40
CA CYS A 58 -17.73 -10.23 9.83
C CYS A 58 -16.18 -10.18 9.87
N PHE A 59 -15.52 -11.32 10.08
CA PHE A 59 -14.07 -11.45 10.00
C PHE A 59 -13.51 -11.15 8.59
N TYR A 60 -14.18 -11.59 7.53
CA TYR A 60 -13.75 -11.31 6.16
C TYR A 60 -13.85 -9.81 5.84
N ARG A 61 -14.85 -9.13 6.39
CA ARG A 61 -14.98 -7.67 6.25
C ARG A 61 -13.87 -6.90 6.94
N ILE A 62 -13.46 -7.35 8.12
CA ILE A 62 -12.34 -6.75 8.84
C ILE A 62 -11.04 -6.95 8.05
N GLU A 63 -10.81 -8.15 7.50
CA GLU A 63 -9.65 -8.41 6.65
C GLU A 63 -9.66 -7.56 5.37
N GLU A 64 -10.79 -7.43 4.68
CA GLU A 64 -10.92 -6.56 3.50
C GLU A 64 -10.57 -5.10 3.83
N ILE A 65 -10.98 -4.60 5.01
CA ILE A 65 -10.61 -3.26 5.47
C ILE A 65 -9.10 -3.17 5.71
N VAL A 66 -8.49 -4.18 6.33
CA VAL A 66 -7.04 -4.21 6.57
C VAL A 66 -6.26 -4.20 5.24
N CYS A 67 -6.66 -5.01 4.26
CA CYS A 67 -6.05 -5.00 2.93
C CYS A 67 -6.11 -3.61 2.27
N VAL A 68 -7.19 -2.84 2.46
CA VAL A 68 -7.26 -1.44 1.95
C VAL A 68 -6.19 -0.54 2.58
N PHE A 69 -5.84 -0.74 3.86
CA PHE A 69 -4.75 0.01 4.49
C PHE A 69 -3.37 -0.48 4.03
N GLU A 70 -3.18 -1.79 3.86
CA GLU A 70 -1.92 -2.34 3.36
C GLU A 70 -1.62 -1.90 1.92
N GLU A 71 -2.65 -1.81 1.06
CA GLU A 71 -2.54 -1.25 -0.29
C GLU A 71 -2.07 0.21 -0.31
N LEU A 72 -2.38 0.99 0.74
CA LEU A 72 -1.87 2.35 0.93
C LEU A 72 -0.43 2.38 1.49
N GLY A 73 0.15 1.23 1.81
CA GLY A 73 1.44 1.11 2.49
C GLY A 73 1.36 1.36 4.00
N SER A 74 0.16 1.34 4.59
CA SER A 74 -0.06 1.46 6.03
C SER A 74 -0.26 0.09 6.65
N ASP A 75 0.75 -0.40 7.37
CA ASP A 75 0.65 -1.62 8.15
C ASP A 75 -0.37 -1.45 9.30
N CYS A 76 -1.36 -2.34 9.38
CA CYS A 76 -2.32 -2.39 10.50
C CYS A 76 -1.81 -3.22 11.69
N GLY A 77 -0.57 -3.70 11.63
CA GLY A 77 0.09 -4.47 12.68
C GLY A 77 -0.31 -5.95 12.68
N SER A 78 -0.08 -6.63 13.79
CA SER A 78 -0.18 -8.10 13.89
C SER A 78 -1.60 -8.66 14.03
N ARG A 79 -2.63 -7.94 13.56
CA ARG A 79 -4.03 -8.41 13.64
C ARG A 79 -4.43 -9.40 12.53
N HIS A 80 -3.46 -9.93 11.79
CA HIS A 80 -3.65 -10.99 10.79
C HIS A 80 -3.59 -12.42 11.36
N ASP A 81 -3.51 -12.59 12.69
CA ASP A 81 -3.41 -13.91 13.31
C ASP A 81 -4.80 -14.55 13.45
N PHE A 82 -5.34 -15.01 12.32
CA PHE A 82 -6.52 -15.87 12.26
C PHE A 82 -6.04 -17.28 11.95
N GLY A 83 -5.82 -18.06 13.01
CA GLY A 83 -5.40 -19.46 12.94
C GLY A 83 -6.44 -20.41 12.35
#